data_AF-A0A2B7Z3D0-F1
#
_entry.id   AF-A0A2B7Z3D0-F1
#
_cell.length_a   1.000
_cell.length_b   1.000
_cell.length_c   1.000
_cell.angle_alpha   90.00
_cell.angle_beta   90.00
_cell.angle_gamma   90.00
#
_symmetry.space_group_name_H-M   'P 1'
#
loop_
_entity.id
_entity.type
_entity.pdbx_description
1 polymer ?
#
loop_
_entity_poly.entity_id
_entity_poly.type
_entity_poly.pdbx_seq_one_letter_code
_entity_poly.pdbx_strand_id
1 'polypeptide(L)'
;MDALYTCTEHEIVCMALDGVVEHLRAYHTQLIKRPGALGVQDSHGHMWYCFICDSDPFKDHRSYNSHTAMWAHLQHKHSSILDSIVRLNHELRPVGDELV
;
A
#
# COMPACT_ATOMS: atom_id res chain seq x y z
N MET A 1 7.50 -16.42 3.84
CA MET A 1 6.71 -15.61 4.79
C MET A 1 6.55 -14.25 4.16
N ASP A 2 5.31 -13.82 3.95
CA ASP A 2 5.04 -12.48 3.44
C ASP A 2 5.44 -11.43 4.48
N ALA A 3 6.02 -10.32 4.00
CA ALA A 3 6.38 -9.22 4.88
C ALA A 3 5.11 -8.64 5.53
N LEU A 4 5.18 -8.38 6.84
CA LEU A 4 4.11 -7.73 7.58
C LEU A 4 4.42 -6.25 7.77
N TYR A 5 3.36 -5.45 7.84
CA TYR A 5 3.43 -4.01 7.95
C TYR A 5 2.47 -3.51 9.03
N THR A 6 2.72 -2.31 9.53
CA THR A 6 1.83 -1.58 10.44
C THR A 6 1.69 -0.14 9.96
N CYS A 7 0.54 0.48 10.21
CA CYS A 7 0.35 1.92 9.99
C CYS A 7 0.34 2.62 11.35
N THR A 8 1.32 3.49 11.61
CA THR A 8 1.45 4.20 12.89
C THR A 8 0.39 5.29 13.06
N GLU A 9 -0.06 5.91 11.96
CA GLU A 9 -1.07 6.98 11.99
C GLU A 9 -2.48 6.49 12.36
N HIS A 10 -2.84 5.28 11.94
CA HIS A 10 -4.17 4.70 12.13
C HIS A 10 -4.19 3.54 13.15
N GLU A 11 -3.06 3.32 13.85
CA GLU A 11 -2.90 2.24 14.83
C GLU A 11 -3.25 0.82 14.30
N ILE A 12 -3.11 0.60 12.98
CA ILE A 12 -3.41 -0.70 12.37
C ILE A 12 -2.20 -1.60 12.49
N VAL A 13 -2.34 -2.66 13.27
CA VAL A 13 -1.29 -3.65 13.51
C VAL A 13 -1.40 -4.80 12.52
N CYS A 14 -0.28 -5.13 11.86
CA CYS A 14 -0.08 -6.37 11.13
C CYS A 14 -0.99 -6.54 9.88
N MET A 15 -0.52 -6.02 8.75
CA MET A 15 -1.11 -6.23 7.43
C MET A 15 -0.10 -6.87 6.48
N ALA A 16 -0.57 -7.76 5.61
CA ALA A 16 0.19 -8.15 4.42
C ALA A 16 0.21 -7.01 3.38
N LEU A 17 1.06 -7.12 2.36
CA LEU A 17 1.29 -6.04 1.40
C LEU A 17 0.01 -5.58 0.67
N ASP A 18 -0.88 -6.51 0.36
CA ASP A 18 -2.18 -6.22 -0.22
C ASP A 18 -3.04 -5.34 0.69
N GLY A 19 -3.13 -5.71 1.96
CA GLY A 19 -3.81 -4.91 2.99
C GLY A 19 -3.21 -3.51 3.13
N VAL A 20 -1.89 -3.37 3.04
CA VAL A 20 -1.22 -2.06 3.09
C VAL A 20 -1.62 -1.17 1.91
N VAL A 21 -1.59 -1.71 0.68
CA VAL A 21 -1.90 -0.92 -0.51
C VAL A 21 -3.37 -0.49 -0.51
N GLU A 22 -4.29 -1.35 -0.07
CA GLU A 22 -5.69 -0.99 0.12
C GLU A 22 -5.88 0.03 1.24
N HIS A 23 -5.17 -0.11 2.36
CA HIS A 23 -5.19 0.85 3.45
C HIS A 23 -4.72 2.25 3.00
N LEU A 24 -3.59 2.31 2.28
CA LEU A 24 -3.09 3.55 1.71
C LEU A 24 -4.12 4.19 0.78
N ARG A 25 -4.72 3.41 -0.13
CA ARG A 25 -5.79 3.90 -1.01
C ARG A 25 -6.97 4.47 -0.22
N ALA A 26 -7.42 3.77 0.82
CA ALA A 26 -8.64 4.11 1.53
C ALA A 26 -8.48 5.28 2.51
N TYR A 27 -7.31 5.42 3.14
CA TYR A 27 -7.12 6.33 4.28
C TYR A 27 -6.10 7.44 4.04
N HIS A 28 -5.11 7.22 3.20
CA HIS A 28 -4.01 8.18 2.99
C HIS A 28 -4.15 8.99 1.70
N THR A 29 -5.30 8.87 1.01
CA THR A 29 -5.54 9.55 -0.27
C THR A 29 -6.87 10.27 -0.24
N GLN A 30 -6.90 11.45 -0.85
CA GLN A 30 -8.13 12.24 -1.00
C GLN A 30 -8.77 12.04 -2.40
N LEU A 31 -8.12 11.27 -3.28
CA LEU A 31 -8.49 11.10 -4.68
C LEU A 31 -8.95 9.66 -4.94
N ILE A 32 -10.17 9.34 -4.55
CA ILE A 32 -10.79 8.07 -4.98
C ILE A 32 -11.26 8.24 -6.42
N LYS A 33 -10.43 7.87 -7.40
CA LYS A 33 -10.77 8.10 -8.82
C LYS A 33 -11.50 6.96 -9.53
N ARG A 34 -11.34 5.64 -9.26
CA ARG A 34 -12.14 4.55 -9.92
C ARG A 34 -12.19 3.20 -9.17
N PRO A 35 -13.18 2.31 -9.46
CA PRO A 35 -13.61 1.23 -8.57
C PRO A 35 -13.02 -0.14 -8.94
N GLY A 36 -12.68 -0.92 -7.91
CA GLY A 36 -12.32 -2.34 -8.00
C GLY A 36 -11.22 -2.71 -7.01
N ALA A 37 -11.02 -4.00 -6.77
CA ALA A 37 -9.83 -4.52 -6.08
C ALA A 37 -8.63 -4.56 -7.05
N LEU A 38 -7.40 -4.58 -6.51
CA LEU A 38 -6.18 -4.70 -7.32
C LEU A 38 -6.21 -5.95 -8.23
N GLY A 39 -5.85 -5.76 -9.50
CA GLY A 39 -5.89 -6.82 -10.52
C GLY A 39 -7.26 -7.05 -11.18
N VAL A 40 -8.31 -6.33 -10.77
CA VAL A 40 -9.62 -6.35 -11.42
C VAL A 40 -9.68 -5.25 -12.49
N GLN A 41 -10.08 -5.63 -13.70
CA GLN A 41 -10.36 -4.67 -14.78
C GLN A 41 -11.73 -4.03 -14.58
N ASP A 42 -11.85 -2.74 -14.86
CA ASP A 42 -13.16 -2.08 -15.01
C ASP A 42 -13.87 -2.55 -16.29
N SER A 43 -15.12 -2.13 -16.49
CA SER A 43 -15.91 -2.45 -17.69
C SER A 43 -15.30 -1.96 -19.01
N HIS A 44 -14.23 -1.17 -18.95
CA HIS A 44 -13.49 -0.66 -20.10
C HIS A 44 -12.11 -1.35 -20.25
N GLY A 45 -11.80 -2.37 -19.45
CA GLY A 45 -10.53 -3.10 -19.51
C GLY A 45 -9.37 -2.45 -18.76
N HIS A 46 -9.63 -1.37 -18.02
CA HIS A 46 -8.59 -0.67 -17.28
C HIS A 46 -8.32 -1.32 -15.93
N MET A 47 -7.04 -1.55 -15.59
CA MET A 47 -6.64 -1.98 -14.24
C MET A 47 -6.24 -0.78 -13.40
N TRP A 48 -6.13 -0.99 -12.08
CA TRP A 48 -5.77 0.02 -11.08
C TRP A 48 -4.70 1.00 -11.54
N TYR A 49 -5.05 2.28 -11.56
CA TYR A 49 -4.11 3.38 -11.71
C TYR A 49 -3.52 3.76 -10.36
N CYS A 50 -2.38 4.46 -10.36
CA CYS A 50 -1.90 5.07 -9.12
C CYS A 50 -2.92 6.10 -8.63
N PHE A 51 -3.39 5.92 -7.40
CA PHE A 51 -4.39 6.76 -6.75
C PHE A 51 -3.85 8.11 -6.23
N ILE A 52 -2.55 8.36 -6.37
CA ILE A 52 -1.88 9.61 -5.93
C ILE A 52 -1.38 10.42 -7.12
N CYS A 53 -1.00 9.76 -8.21
CA CYS A 53 -0.57 10.43 -9.43
C CYS A 53 -1.65 11.39 -9.89
N ASP A 54 -1.45 12.68 -9.63
CA ASP A 54 -2.34 13.70 -10.13
C ASP A 54 -2.13 13.77 -11.64
N SER A 55 -3.03 13.10 -12.34
CA SER A 55 -2.90 12.85 -13.76
C SER A 55 -3.84 13.76 -14.50
N ASP A 56 -3.24 14.69 -15.24
CA ASP A 56 -3.75 15.18 -16.51
C ASP A 56 -4.58 14.07 -17.20
N PRO A 57 -5.88 14.30 -17.47
CA PRO A 57 -6.81 13.28 -17.97
C PRO A 57 -6.43 12.71 -19.35
N PHE A 58 -5.40 13.25 -20.01
CA PHE A 58 -4.92 12.82 -21.32
C PHE A 58 -3.61 12.02 -21.30
N LYS A 59 -2.99 11.82 -20.12
CA LYS A 59 -1.78 11.00 -20.01
C LYS A 59 -2.13 9.54 -19.81
N ASP A 60 -1.50 8.70 -20.62
CA ASP A 60 -1.56 7.24 -20.57
C ASP A 60 -1.26 6.77 -19.14
N HIS A 61 -2.31 6.42 -18.42
CA HIS A 61 -2.21 6.12 -17.00
C HIS A 61 -1.54 4.75 -16.85
N ARG A 62 -0.45 4.67 -16.07
CA ARG A 62 0.15 3.37 -15.76
C ARG A 62 -0.82 2.57 -14.91
N SER A 63 -1.42 1.55 -15.52
CA SER A 63 -2.15 0.51 -14.82
C SER A 63 -1.19 -0.48 -14.17
N TYR A 64 -1.49 -0.90 -12.94
CA TYR A 64 -0.73 -1.89 -12.18
C TYR A 64 -1.55 -3.17 -12.03
N ASN A 65 -0.94 -4.30 -12.31
CA ASN A 65 -1.57 -5.62 -12.27
C ASN A 65 -1.28 -6.41 -10.98
N SER A 66 -0.54 -5.82 -10.01
CA SER A 66 -0.21 -6.47 -8.75
C SER A 66 0.07 -5.45 -7.64
N HIS A 67 -0.16 -5.87 -6.39
CA HIS A 67 0.16 -5.09 -5.19
C HIS A 67 1.65 -4.73 -5.12
N THR A 68 2.54 -5.66 -5.52
CA THR A 68 3.99 -5.42 -5.58
C THR A 68 4.37 -4.32 -6.57
N ALA A 69 3.77 -4.32 -7.76
CA ALA A 69 4.04 -3.29 -8.77
C ALA A 69 3.53 -1.90 -8.31
N MET A 70 2.35 -1.85 -7.68
CA MET A 70 1.82 -0.63 -7.08
C MET A 70 2.73 -0.15 -5.94
N TRP A 71 3.11 -1.03 -5.03
CA TRP A 71 4.00 -0.71 -3.91
C TRP A 71 5.34 -0.13 -4.38
N ALA A 72 6.00 -0.79 -5.35
CA ALA A 72 7.26 -0.31 -5.90
C ALA A 72 7.12 1.08 -6.55
N HIS A 73 5.99 1.33 -7.21
CA HIS A 73 5.69 2.65 -7.76
C HIS A 73 5.50 3.71 -6.66
N LEU A 74 4.72 3.41 -5.61
CA LEU A 74 4.50 4.30 -4.48
C LEU A 74 5.82 4.63 -3.79
N GLN A 75 6.68 3.64 -3.56
CA GLN A 75 8.03 3.86 -3.00
C GLN A 75 8.87 4.80 -3.88
N HIS A 76 8.73 4.72 -5.19
CA HIS A 76 9.56 5.49 -6.12
C HIS A 76 9.02 6.90 -6.42
N LYS A 77 7.70 7.07 -6.49
CA LYS A 77 7.04 8.32 -6.94
C LYS A 77 6.28 9.07 -5.85
N HIS A 78 5.90 8.39 -4.78
CA HIS A 78 5.03 8.92 -3.73
C HIS A 78 5.49 8.49 -2.33
N SER A 79 6.80 8.47 -2.09
CA SER A 79 7.37 7.90 -0.86
C SER A 79 6.80 8.53 0.41
N SER A 80 6.40 9.80 0.38
CA SER A 80 5.83 10.52 1.53
C SER A 80 4.55 9.88 2.07
N ILE A 81 3.74 9.21 1.25
CA ILE A 81 2.54 8.53 1.74
C ILE A 81 2.88 7.28 2.57
N LEU A 82 4.14 6.82 2.50
CA LEU A 82 4.62 5.63 3.19
C LEU A 82 5.26 5.97 4.54
N ASP A 83 5.36 7.26 4.90
CA ASP A 83 6.06 7.70 6.12
C ASP A 83 5.44 7.10 7.39
N SER A 84 4.15 6.81 7.37
CA SER A 84 3.41 6.16 8.46
C SER A 84 3.42 4.62 8.38
N ILE A 85 3.98 4.02 7.33
CA ILE A 85 4.01 2.57 7.12
C ILE A 85 5.36 2.00 7.56
N VAL A 86 5.32 1.14 8.58
CA VAL A 86 6.50 0.46 9.10
C VAL A 86 6.45 -1.01 8.73
N ARG A 87 7.52 -1.50 8.09
CA ARG A 87 7.70 -2.95 7.87
C ARG A 87 8.12 -3.59 9.19
N LEU A 88 7.35 -4.58 9.63
CA LEU A 88 7.70 -5.39 10.78
C LEU A 88 8.78 -6.37 10.33
N ASN A 89 10.02 -6.14 10.76
CA ASN A 89 11.02 -7.18 10.72
C ASN A 89 10.58 -8.23 11.73
N HIS A 90 10.60 -9.50 11.32
CA HIS A 90 10.31 -10.65 12.17
C HIS A 90 11.44 -10.90 13.20
N GLU A 91 12.13 -9.84 13.62
CA GLU A 91 13.18 -9.86 14.61
C GLU A 91 12.63 -9.24 15.89
N LEU A 92 12.57 -10.11 16.92
CA LEU A 92 12.40 -9.86 18.36
C LEU A 92 10.96 -10.08 18.88
N ARG A 93 10.78 -10.92 19.92
CA ARG A 93 11.49 -10.79 21.20
C ARG A 93 12.21 -12.06 21.70
N PRO A 94 13.42 -11.95 22.27
CA PRO A 94 13.86 -12.88 23.30
C PRO A 94 12.83 -12.81 24.43
N VAL A 95 12.37 -13.96 24.91
CA VAL A 95 11.76 -14.05 26.23
C VAL A 95 12.78 -13.47 27.20
N GLY A 96 12.48 -12.30 27.74
CA GLY A 96 13.32 -11.68 28.76
C GLY A 96 13.44 -12.66 29.91
N ASP A 97 14.68 -12.92 30.30
CA ASP A 97 15.06 -13.59 31.53
C ASP A 97 14.27 -12.98 32.70
N GLU A 98 13.37 -13.75 33.30
CA GLU A 98 13.06 -13.57 34.71
C GLU A 98 14.28 -14.06 35.51
N LEU A 99 15.17 -13.12 35.82
CA LEU A 99 15.99 -13.19 37.01
C LEU A 99 15.11 -12.75 38.20
N VAL A 100 14.68 -13.71 39.02
CA VAL A 100 14.95 -13.89 40.48
C VAL A 100 14.15 -15.09 40.96
#